data_AF-A0A5J4E1N2-F1
#
_entry.id   AF-A0A5J4E1N2-F1
#
_cell.length_a   1.000
_cell.length_b   1.000
_cell.length_c   1.000
_cell.angle_alpha   90.00
_cell.angle_beta   90.00
_cell.angle_gamma   90.00
#
_symmetry.space_group_name_H-M   'P 1'
#
loop_
_entity.id
_entity.type
_entity.pdbx_description
1 polymer ?
#
loop_
_entity_poly.entity_id
_entity_poly.type
_entity_poly.pdbx_seq_one_letter_code
_entity_poly.pdbx_strand_id
1 'polypeptide(L)' 'MRQMSFYQELKRRKVFRVAIAYAVIGWILAEIGDLLFETFEAPVWVMKVFTTVIILGFPLALFFA' A
#
# COMPACT_ATOMS: atom_id res chain seq x y z
N MET A 1 22.83 13.82 24.80
CA MET A 1 22.04 12.74 24.15
C MET A 1 21.53 13.26 22.83
N ARG A 2 22.16 12.84 21.72
CA ARG A 2 21.84 13.36 20.38
C ARG A 2 20.56 12.67 19.93
N GLN A 3 19.42 13.35 20.07
CA GLN A 3 18.12 12.95 19.56
C GLN A 3 18.20 12.91 18.03
N MET A 4 18.76 11.87 17.44
CA MET A 4 18.55 11.59 16.03
C MET A 4 17.05 11.27 15.92
N SER A 5 16.28 12.22 15.38
CA SER A 5 14.83 12.08 15.26
C SER A 5 14.52 10.80 14.48
N PHE A 6 13.58 9.99 14.95
CA PHE A 6 13.07 8.78 14.27
C PHE A 6 12.74 9.05 12.79
N TYR A 7 12.34 10.27 12.46
CA TYR A 7 12.13 10.77 11.09
C TYR A 7 13.41 10.80 10.22
N GLN A 8 14.57 11.11 10.80
CA GLN A 8 15.85 11.10 10.08
C GLN A 8 16.32 9.67 9.78
N GLU A 9 16.02 8.70 10.64
CA GLU A 9 16.32 7.28 10.39
C GLU A 9 15.42 6.67 9.30
N LEU A 10 14.11 6.97 9.33
CA LEU A 10 13.16 6.57 8.28
C LEU A 10 13.52 7.18 6.92
N LYS A 11 13.99 8.44 6.91
CA LYS A 11 14.45 9.12 5.69
C LYS A 11 15.75 8.49 5.14
N ARG A 12 16.68 8.06 6.01
CA ARG A 12 17.94 7.40 5.59
C ARG A 12 17.70 6.05 4.92
N ARG A 13 16.70 5.30 5.37
CA ARG A 13 16.33 3.97 4.83
C ARG A 13 15.44 4.03 3.59
N LYS A 14 15.10 5.22 3.08
CA LYS A 14 14.18 5.40 1.93
C LYS A 14 12.77 4.83 2.17
N VAL A 15 12.35 4.64 3.42
CA VAL A 15 11.00 4.13 3.77
C VAL A 15 9.89 4.99 3.18
N PHE A 16 10.07 6.33 3.17
CA PHE A 16 9.14 7.25 2.51
C PHE A 16 8.98 6.97 1.01
N ARG A 17 10.04 6.54 0.33
CA ARG A 17 9.98 6.20 -1.09
C ARG A 17 9.15 4.95 -1.31
N VAL A 18 9.32 3.93 -0.46
CA VAL A 18 8.54 2.70 -0.50
C VAL A 18 7.08 2.97 -0.16
N ALA A 19 6.81 3.81 0.84
CA ALA A 19 5.46 4.20 1.22
C ALA A 19 4.70 4.86 0.04
N ILE A 20 5.34 5.83 -0.62
CA ILE A 20 4.74 6.53 -1.78
C ILE A 20 4.57 5.55 -2.95
N ALA A 21 5.58 4.75 -3.27
CA ALA A 21 5.49 3.77 -4.36
C ALA A 21 4.36 2.76 -4.11
N TYR A 22 4.22 2.27 -2.88
CA TYR A 22 3.15 1.36 -2.51
C TYR A 22 1.78 2.02 -2.63
N ALA A 23 1.63 3.26 -2.16
CA ALA A 23 0.37 3.99 -2.27
C ALA A 23 -0.05 4.17 -3.73
N VAL A 24 0.89 4.52 -4.61
CA VAL A 24 0.62 4.68 -6.05
C VAL A 24 0.23 3.34 -6.69
N ILE A 25 1.00 2.27 -6.44
CA ILE A 25 0.74 0.95 -7.02
C ILE A 25 -0.58 0.38 -6.48
N GLY A 26 -0.80 0.45 -5.16
CA GLY A 26 -2.00 -0.04 -4.51
C GLY A 26 -3.26 0.69 -4.98
N TRP A 27 -3.18 2.00 -5.19
CA TRP A 27 -4.28 2.76 -5.80
C TRP A 27 -4.53 2.30 -7.24
N ILE A 28 -3.51 2.22 -8.10
CA ILE A 28 -3.68 1.77 -9.48
C ILE A 28 -4.30 0.37 -9.54
N LEU A 29 -3.87 -0.54 -8.66
CA LEU A 29 -4.45 -1.88 -8.55
C LEU A 29 -5.92 -1.83 -8.12
N ALA A 30 -6.27 -0.97 -7.16
CA ALA A 30 -7.66 -0.79 -6.73
C ALA A 30 -8.54 -0.24 -7.86
N GLU A 31 -8.07 0.76 -8.60
CA GLU A 31 -8.80 1.36 -9.72
C GLU A 31 -9.05 0.35 -10.84
N ILE A 32 -8.00 -0.38 -11.24
CA ILE A 32 -8.12 -1.43 -12.26
C ILE A 32 -8.99 -2.57 -11.75
N GLY A 33 -8.83 -2.95 -10.48
CA GLY A 33 -9.61 -4.00 -9.84
C GLY A 33 -11.10 -3.68 -9.83
N ASP A 34 -11.48 -2.45 -9.48
CA ASP A 34 -12.87 -1.99 -9.48
C ASP A 34 -13.49 -2.12 -10.87
N LEU A 35 -12.80 -1.58 -11.89
CA LEU A 35 -13.24 -1.66 -13.29
C LEU A 35 -13.39 -3.12 -13.77
N LEU A 36 -12.41 -3.98 -13.48
CA LEU A 36 -12.44 -5.37 -13.92
C LEU A 36 -13.52 -6.16 -13.17
N PHE A 37 -13.61 -6.03 -11.85
CA PHE A 37 -14.58 -6.76 -11.05
C PHE A 37 -16.02 -6.36 -11.39
N GLU A 38 -16.28 -5.08 -11.67
CA GLU A 38 -17.58 -4.64 -12.18
C GLU A 38 -17.87 -5.22 -13.57
N THR A 39 -16.88 -5.15 -14.49
CA THR A 39 -17.01 -5.69 -15.85
C THR A 39 -17.30 -7.21 -15.87
N PHE A 40 -16.74 -7.95 -14.91
CA PHE A 40 -16.95 -9.40 -14.78
C PHE A 40 -18.12 -9.77 -13.87
N GLU A 41 -18.93 -8.80 -13.43
CA GLU A 41 -20.04 -9.00 -12.49
C GLU A 41 -19.63 -9.77 -11.22
N ALA A 42 -18.41 -9.51 -10.74
CA ALA A 42 -17.87 -10.19 -9.58
C ALA A 42 -18.72 -9.88 -8.33
N PRO A 43 -18.86 -10.84 -7.40
CA PRO A 43 -19.58 -10.59 -6.17
C PRO A 43 -19.00 -9.41 -5.37
N VAL A 44 -19.86 -8.61 -4.75
CA VAL A 44 -19.50 -7.39 -3.99
C VAL A 44 -18.51 -7.61 -2.84
N TRP A 45 -18.32 -8.86 -2.38
CA TRP A 45 -17.33 -9.18 -1.35
C TRP A 45 -15.90 -9.27 -1.92
N VAL A 46 -15.72 -9.51 -3.22
CA VAL A 46 -14.41 -9.70 -3.86
C VAL A 46 -13.58 -8.43 -3.76
N MET A 47 -14.16 -7.27 -4.10
CA MET A 47 -13.46 -5.99 -4.00
C MET A 47 -13.07 -5.62 -2.57
N LYS A 48 -13.90 -6.01 -1.59
CA LYS A 48 -13.60 -5.82 -0.16
C LYS A 48 -12.37 -6.63 0.26
N VAL A 49 -12.32 -7.91 -0.14
CA VAL A 49 -11.17 -8.78 0.17
C VAL A 49 -9.90 -8.28 -0.54
N PHE A 50 -10.01 -7.96 -1.83
CA PHE A 50 -8.90 -7.44 -2.63
C PHE A 50 -8.28 -6.17 -2.02
N THR A 51 -9.13 -5.18 -1.71
CA THR A 51 -8.68 -3.93 -1.06
C THR A 51 -8.10 -4.20 0.33
N THR A 52 -8.67 -5.12 1.10
CA THR A 52 -8.14 -5.50 2.42
C THR A 52 -6.72 -6.07 2.30
N VAL A 53 -6.46 -6.91 1.30
CA VAL A 53 -5.12 -7.47 1.05
C VAL A 53 -4.11 -6.37 0.70
N ILE A 54 -4.50 -5.40 -0.14
CA ILE A 54 -3.66 -4.23 -0.46
C ILE A 54 -3.33 -3.44 0.82
N ILE A 55 -4.33 -3.20 1.69
CA ILE A 55 -4.10 -2.46 2.94
C ILE A 55 -3.17 -3.24 3.88
N LEU A 56 -3.35 -4.56 4.02
CA LEU A 56 -2.50 -5.40 4.88
C LEU A 56 -1.08 -5.56 4.33
N GLY A 57 -0.89 -5.49 3.01
CA GLY A 57 0.43 -5.50 2.39
C GLY A 57 1.24 -4.22 2.65
N PHE A 58 0.59 -3.09 2.97
CA PHE A 58 1.28 -1.83 3.22
C PHE A 58 2.17 -1.85 4.48
N PRO A 59 1.69 -2.26 5.67
CA PRO A 59 2.55 -2.43 6.85
C PRO A 59 3.73 -3.37 6.60
N LEU A 60 3.52 -4.46 5.85
CA LEU A 60 4.57 -5.40 5.49
C LEU A 60 5.63 -4.74 4.59
N ALA A 61 5.20 -4.00 3.56
CA ALA A 61 6.09 -3.27 2.68
C ALA A 61 6.93 -2.22 3.44
N LEU A 62 6.34 -1.55 4.44
CA LEU A 62 7.07 -0.62 5.30
C LEU A 62 8.03 -1.33 6.26
N PHE A 63 7.69 -2.52 6.76
CA PHE A 63 8.55 -3.28 7.66
C PHE A 63 9.82 -3.79 6.96
N PHE A 64 9.72 -4.17 5.69
CA PHE A 64 10.86 -4.62 4.89
C PHE A 64 11.67 -3.49 4.23
N ALA A 65 11.24 -2.23 4.34
CA ALA A 65 11.92 -1.06 3.80
C ALA A 65 12.99 -0.50 4.76
#